data_AF-A0A4P6JKQ1-F1
#
_entry.id   AF-A0A4P6JKQ1-F1
#
_cell.length_a   1.000
_cell.length_b   1.000
_cell.length_c   1.000
_cell.angle_alpha   90.00
_cell.angle_beta   90.00
_cell.angle_gamma   90.00
#
_symmetry.space_group_name_H-M   'P 1'
#
loop_
_entity.id
_entity.type
_entity.pdbx_description
1 polymer ?
#
loop_
_entity_poly.entity_id
_entity_poly.type
_entity_poly.pdbx_seq_one_letter_code
_entity_poly.pdbx_strand_id
1 'polypeptide(L)'
;MILSRYIEQFQGGKVDNSILIPLAIVIAVLIVGYIFLRPKRKRHYSRRRLPLPTLRRDYGAHIAKKHGRERSAEWERVAREHRLREPACVACGYRGHKLQVHHIKPFHLHPELELDPNNLITLCEARGREHHLLLGHLGAWDSYNEHIRADIKHFYRKTAAQIRADVNWLKKMQLRP
;
A
#
# COMPACT_ATOMS: atom_id res chain seq x y z
N MET A 1 60.60 8.86 3.53
CA MET A 1 61.04 9.83 2.51
C MET A 1 60.50 9.51 1.11
N ILE A 2 59.20 9.17 0.94
CA ILE A 2 58.60 8.84 -0.38
C ILE A 2 57.11 9.25 -0.43
N LEU A 3 56.74 10.41 0.11
CA LEU A 3 55.34 10.89 0.03
C LEU A 3 55.19 12.41 -0.11
N SER A 4 56.29 13.13 -0.41
CA SER A 4 56.27 14.59 -0.55
C SER A 4 56.75 15.09 -1.93
N ARG A 5 56.93 14.19 -2.91
CA ARG A 5 57.41 14.55 -4.26
C ARG A 5 56.37 14.42 -5.38
N TYR A 6 55.10 14.19 -5.05
CA TYR A 6 54.04 14.07 -6.06
C TYR A 6 53.11 15.29 -6.16
N ILE A 7 53.28 16.29 -5.29
CA ILE A 7 52.39 17.48 -5.25
C ILE A 7 53.02 18.71 -5.91
N GLU A 8 54.33 18.75 -6.15
CA GLU A 8 55.03 19.94 -6.67
C GLU A 8 55.15 20.02 -8.20
N GLN A 9 54.43 19.18 -8.97
CA GLN A 9 54.50 19.24 -10.44
C GLN A 9 53.29 19.91 -11.12
N PHE A 10 52.38 20.51 -10.34
CA PHE A 10 51.16 21.14 -10.86
C PHE A 10 51.04 22.65 -10.60
N GLN A 11 52.18 23.34 -10.46
CA GLN A 11 52.21 24.80 -10.47
C GLN A 11 53.01 25.29 -11.66
N GLY A 12 52.33 25.57 -12.79
CA GLY A 12 52.94 26.38 -13.88
C GLY A 12 52.62 26.01 -15.32
N GLY A 13 51.84 24.97 -15.63
CA GLY A 13 51.53 24.59 -17.01
C GLY A 13 50.15 25.04 -17.47
N LYS A 14 50.06 25.85 -18.54
CA LYS A 14 48.81 26.04 -19.30
C LYS A 14 48.29 24.65 -19.69
N VAL A 15 47.11 24.29 -19.20
CA VAL A 15 46.50 23.00 -19.51
C VAL A 15 46.05 23.04 -20.97
N ASP A 16 46.60 22.14 -21.78
CA ASP A 16 46.34 22.09 -23.21
C ASP A 16 44.91 21.56 -23.47
N ASN A 17 44.01 22.47 -23.85
CA ASN A 17 42.59 22.17 -24.06
C ASN A 17 42.34 21.19 -25.22
N SER A 18 43.35 20.94 -26.06
CA SER A 18 43.29 19.96 -27.15
C SER A 18 43.15 18.51 -26.66
N ILE A 19 43.52 18.22 -25.40
CA ILE A 19 43.45 16.87 -24.80
C ILE A 19 42.27 16.74 -23.82
N LEU A 20 41.88 17.83 -23.14
CA LEU A 20 40.79 17.82 -22.17
C LEU A 20 39.40 17.62 -22.79
N ILE A 21 39.15 18.21 -23.97
CA ILE A 21 37.88 18.11 -24.67
C ILE A 21 37.60 16.67 -25.14
N PRO A 22 38.51 15.96 -25.82
CA PRO A 22 38.25 14.58 -26.23
C PRO A 22 38.10 13.63 -25.03
N LEU A 23 38.85 13.83 -23.95
CA LEU A 23 38.74 13.00 -22.75
C LEU A 23 37.38 13.19 -22.05
N ALA A 24 36.89 14.43 -21.94
CA ALA A 24 35.57 14.71 -21.38
C ALA A 24 34.43 14.13 -22.24
N ILE A 25 34.57 14.17 -23.57
CA ILE A 25 33.61 13.56 -24.50
C ILE A 25 33.60 12.03 -24.35
N VAL A 26 34.76 11.38 -24.26
CA VAL A 26 34.85 9.93 -24.03
C VAL A 26 34.20 9.54 -22.71
N ILE A 27 34.47 10.29 -21.62
CA ILE A 27 33.84 10.05 -20.31
C ILE A 27 32.31 10.23 -20.38
N ALA A 28 31.82 11.28 -21.04
CA ALA A 28 30.39 11.52 -21.19
C ALA A 28 29.70 10.41 -22.00
N VAL A 29 30.31 9.94 -23.10
CA VAL A 29 29.79 8.83 -23.91
C VAL A 29 29.75 7.52 -23.12
N LEU A 30 30.78 7.25 -22.31
CA LEU A 30 30.81 6.07 -21.44
C LEU A 30 29.74 6.14 -20.34
N ILE A 31 29.50 7.30 -19.73
CA ILE A 31 28.46 7.49 -18.71
C ILE A 31 27.06 7.34 -19.31
N VAL A 32 26.78 7.98 -20.45
CA VAL A 32 25.49 7.89 -21.14
C VAL A 32 25.25 6.44 -21.60
N GLY A 33 26.26 5.81 -22.21
CA GLY A 33 26.21 4.39 -22.59
C GLY A 33 25.89 3.50 -21.38
N TYR A 34 26.53 3.72 -20.24
CA TYR A 34 26.28 2.96 -19.01
C TYR A 34 24.86 3.16 -18.45
N ILE A 35 24.29 4.37 -18.57
CA ILE A 35 22.92 4.66 -18.13
C ILE A 35 21.88 3.97 -19.04
N PHE A 36 22.10 3.96 -20.35
CA PHE A 36 21.16 3.36 -21.32
C PHE A 36 21.30 1.84 -21.46
N LEU A 37 22.51 1.30 -21.27
CA LEU A 37 22.77 -0.15 -21.29
C LEU A 37 22.47 -0.81 -19.95
N ARG A 38 22.04 -0.07 -18.92
CA ARG A 38 21.61 -0.65 -17.65
C ARG A 38 20.38 -1.54 -17.92
N PRO A 39 20.50 -2.88 -17.81
CA PRO A 39 19.37 -3.75 -18.06
C PRO A 39 18.27 -3.40 -17.06
N LYS A 40 17.09 -3.03 -17.57
CA LYS A 40 15.91 -2.82 -16.72
C LYS A 40 15.66 -4.13 -15.98
N ARG A 41 15.99 -4.16 -14.67
CA ARG A 41 15.70 -5.31 -13.81
C ARG A 41 14.20 -5.59 -13.90
N LYS A 42 13.83 -6.62 -14.66
CA LYS A 42 12.46 -7.16 -14.62
C LYS A 42 12.25 -7.62 -13.18
N ARG A 43 11.32 -6.98 -12.46
CA ARG A 43 10.90 -7.48 -11.15
C ARG A 43 10.29 -8.85 -11.41
N HIS A 44 11.06 -9.90 -11.12
CA HIS A 44 10.53 -11.25 -11.05
C HIS A 44 9.53 -11.24 -9.89
N TYR A 45 8.23 -11.12 -10.20
CA TYR A 45 7.20 -11.48 -9.25
C TYR A 45 7.28 -12.99 -9.10
N SER A 46 8.13 -13.46 -8.18
CA SER A 46 8.09 -14.85 -7.77
C SER A 46 6.64 -15.15 -7.41
N ARG A 47 6.04 -16.18 -8.01
CA ARG A 47 4.90 -16.89 -7.42
C ARG A 47 5.37 -17.49 -6.09
N ARG A 48 5.65 -16.64 -5.11
CA ARG A 48 5.69 -17.05 -3.71
C ARG A 48 4.28 -17.52 -3.46
N ARG A 49 4.15 -18.81 -3.12
CA ARG A 49 3.04 -19.28 -2.30
C ARG A 49 2.83 -18.19 -1.25
N LEU A 50 1.64 -17.58 -1.27
CA LEU A 50 1.25 -16.62 -0.24
C LEU A 50 1.66 -17.25 1.09
N PRO A 51 2.51 -16.60 1.90
CA PRO A 51 2.84 -17.15 3.21
C PRO A 51 1.52 -17.47 3.90
N LEU A 52 1.43 -18.68 4.48
CA LEU A 52 0.35 -19.09 5.38
C LEU A 52 -0.02 -17.85 6.20
N PRO A 53 -1.31 -17.46 6.23
CA PRO A 53 -1.71 -16.16 6.71
C PRO A 53 -1.07 -15.95 8.07
N THR A 54 -0.07 -15.05 8.14
CA THR A 54 0.45 -14.55 9.41
C THR A 54 -0.77 -14.29 10.25
N LEU A 55 -0.88 -14.93 11.42
CA LEU A 55 -2.03 -14.97 12.32
C LEU A 55 -2.57 -13.55 12.54
N ARG A 56 -3.32 -13.04 11.57
CA ARG A 56 -3.82 -11.68 11.58
C ARG A 56 -5.05 -11.78 12.43
N ARG A 57 -5.07 -10.95 13.46
CA ARG A 57 -6.23 -10.81 14.31
C ARG A 57 -7.44 -10.49 13.44
N ASP A 58 -8.38 -11.42 13.37
CA ASP A 58 -9.66 -11.20 12.73
C ASP A 58 -10.51 -10.37 13.69
N TYR A 59 -10.46 -9.05 13.53
CA TYR A 59 -11.23 -8.13 14.38
C TYR A 59 -12.72 -8.40 14.26
N GLY A 60 -13.23 -8.75 13.07
CA GLY A 60 -14.63 -9.09 12.87
C GLY A 60 -15.06 -10.28 13.73
N ALA A 61 -14.29 -11.38 13.72
CA ALA A 61 -14.55 -12.55 14.57
C ALA A 61 -14.41 -12.23 16.06
N HIS A 62 -13.42 -11.41 16.45
CA HIS A 62 -13.24 -10.98 17.83
C HIS A 62 -14.43 -10.17 18.35
N ILE A 63 -14.95 -9.23 17.56
CA ILE A 63 -16.15 -8.46 17.92
C ILE A 63 -17.38 -9.35 17.93
N ALA A 64 -17.59 -10.20 16.91
CA ALA A 64 -18.72 -11.12 16.87
C ALA A 64 -18.81 -12.02 18.11
N LYS A 65 -17.67 -12.53 18.59
CA LYS A 65 -17.63 -13.32 19.83
C LYS A 65 -18.16 -12.55 21.04
N LYS A 66 -17.90 -11.24 21.14
CA LYS A 66 -18.45 -10.39 22.22
C LYS A 66 -19.98 -10.27 22.14
N HIS A 67 -20.56 -10.41 20.95
CA HIS A 67 -22.00 -10.43 20.71
C HIS A 67 -22.60 -11.84 20.71
N GLY A 68 -21.86 -12.85 21.18
CA GLY A 68 -22.33 -14.24 21.19
C GLY A 68 -22.53 -14.85 19.80
N ARG A 69 -21.83 -14.33 18.78
CA ARG A 69 -21.87 -14.83 17.41
C ARG A 69 -20.55 -15.46 17.01
N GLU A 70 -20.63 -16.45 16.13
CA GLU A 70 -19.47 -17.09 15.53
C GLU A 70 -19.41 -16.75 14.04
N ARG A 71 -18.19 -16.66 13.52
CA ARG A 71 -17.94 -16.48 12.09
C ARG A 71 -18.25 -17.79 11.37
N SER A 72 -18.91 -17.70 10.22
CA SER A 72 -19.15 -18.87 9.38
C SER A 72 -17.83 -19.52 8.92
N ALA A 73 -17.78 -20.86 8.97
CA ALA A 73 -16.66 -21.64 8.42
C ALA A 73 -16.43 -21.38 6.92
N GLU A 74 -17.48 -20.96 6.20
CA GLU A 74 -17.42 -20.63 4.77
C GLU A 74 -16.75 -19.28 4.48
N TRP A 75 -16.50 -18.45 5.51
CA TRP A 75 -15.94 -17.12 5.33
C TRP A 75 -14.63 -17.11 4.54
N GLU A 76 -13.72 -18.05 4.83
CA GLU A 76 -12.41 -18.08 4.15
C GLU A 76 -12.57 -18.30 2.64
N ARG A 77 -13.49 -19.18 2.25
CA ARG A 77 -13.80 -19.46 0.84
C ARG A 77 -14.40 -18.22 0.17
N VAL A 78 -15.43 -17.62 0.77
CA VAL A 78 -16.11 -16.43 0.23
C VAL A 78 -15.16 -15.23 0.14
N ALA A 79 -14.36 -14.97 1.18
CA ALA A 79 -13.38 -13.88 1.17
C ALA A 79 -12.30 -14.09 0.10
N ARG A 80 -11.88 -15.33 -0.14
CA ARG A 80 -10.95 -15.67 -1.23
C ARG A 80 -11.58 -15.40 -2.60
N GLU A 81 -12.80 -15.86 -2.83
CA GLU A 81 -13.55 -15.62 -4.07
C GLU A 81 -13.79 -14.13 -4.33
N HIS A 82 -14.12 -13.36 -3.28
CA HIS A 82 -14.25 -11.90 -3.36
C HIS A 82 -12.93 -11.24 -3.79
N ARG A 83 -11.80 -11.60 -3.18
CA ARG A 83 -10.48 -11.03 -3.55
C ARG A 83 -10.01 -11.41 -4.96
N LEU A 84 -10.52 -12.48 -5.55
CA LEU A 84 -10.25 -12.79 -6.96
C LEU A 84 -10.98 -11.82 -7.90
N ARG A 85 -12.23 -11.47 -7.57
CA ARG A 85 -13.05 -10.51 -8.33
C ARG A 85 -12.63 -9.05 -8.08
N GLU A 86 -12.25 -8.73 -6.86
CA GLU A 86 -11.82 -7.39 -6.42
C GLU A 86 -10.39 -7.44 -5.85
N PRO A 87 -9.36 -7.61 -6.70
CA PRO A 87 -7.98 -7.91 -6.28
C PRO A 87 -7.17 -6.69 -5.83
N ALA A 88 -7.85 -5.59 -5.49
CA ALA A 88 -7.23 -4.34 -5.12
C ALA A 88 -8.08 -3.60 -4.09
N CYS A 89 -7.44 -2.79 -3.25
CA CYS A 89 -8.16 -1.85 -2.39
C CYS A 89 -8.94 -0.89 -3.27
N VAL A 90 -10.26 -0.86 -3.16
CA VAL A 90 -11.11 0.01 -3.98
C VAL A 90 -10.84 1.50 -3.74
N ALA A 91 -10.32 1.86 -2.56
CA ALA A 91 -10.02 3.24 -2.21
C ALA A 91 -8.71 3.77 -2.80
N CYS A 92 -7.74 2.91 -3.14
CA CYS A 92 -6.42 3.38 -3.59
C CYS A 92 -5.69 2.50 -4.62
N GLY A 93 -6.26 1.36 -5.02
CA GLY A 93 -5.68 0.43 -5.98
C GLY A 93 -4.53 -0.44 -5.45
N TYR A 94 -4.25 -0.44 -4.14
CA TYR A 94 -3.21 -1.30 -3.56
C TYR A 94 -3.52 -2.80 -3.78
N ARG A 95 -2.51 -3.61 -4.18
CA ARG A 95 -2.67 -5.05 -4.50
C ARG A 95 -1.80 -5.98 -3.65
N GLY A 96 -1.29 -5.52 -2.51
CA GLY A 96 -0.32 -6.29 -1.71
C GLY A 96 -0.96 -7.13 -0.60
N HIS A 97 -0.13 -7.82 0.18
CA HIS A 97 -0.52 -8.79 1.23
C HIS A 97 -1.27 -8.19 2.44
N LYS A 98 -1.59 -6.88 2.42
CA LYS A 98 -2.34 -6.17 3.47
C LYS A 98 -3.76 -5.81 3.03
N LEU A 99 -4.26 -6.47 1.99
CA LEU A 99 -5.67 -6.43 1.63
C LEU A 99 -6.51 -7.30 2.56
N GLN A 100 -7.70 -6.84 2.88
CA GLN A 100 -8.71 -7.50 3.69
C GLN A 100 -10.06 -7.35 3.00
N VAL A 101 -10.96 -8.32 3.21
CA VAL A 101 -12.36 -8.19 2.83
C VAL A 101 -13.10 -7.63 4.03
N HIS A 102 -13.75 -6.50 3.82
CA HIS A 102 -14.52 -5.77 4.81
C HIS A 102 -16.01 -6.01 4.57
N HIS A 103 -16.76 -6.23 5.64
CA HIS A 103 -18.22 -6.25 5.62
C HIS A 103 -18.74 -4.81 5.71
N ILE A 104 -19.56 -4.38 4.75
CA ILE A 104 -20.17 -3.03 4.74
C ILE A 104 -21.12 -2.89 5.93
N LYS A 105 -22.01 -3.88 6.11
CA LYS A 105 -22.80 -4.10 7.31
C LYS A 105 -22.15 -5.24 8.10
N PRO A 106 -21.68 -5.00 9.33
CA PRO A 106 -20.87 -5.99 10.04
C PRO A 106 -21.71 -7.19 10.47
N PHE A 107 -21.17 -8.40 10.30
CA PHE A 107 -21.93 -9.63 10.54
C PHE A 107 -22.29 -9.88 12.03
N HIS A 108 -21.64 -9.19 12.97
CA HIS A 108 -22.04 -9.28 14.37
C HIS A 108 -23.39 -8.59 14.64
N LEU A 109 -23.79 -7.63 13.79
CA LEU A 109 -25.12 -7.01 13.80
C LEU A 109 -26.05 -7.61 12.74
N HIS A 110 -25.49 -7.98 11.58
CA HIS A 110 -26.20 -8.48 10.40
C HIS A 110 -25.66 -9.85 9.96
N PRO A 111 -25.83 -10.91 10.77
CA PRO A 111 -25.27 -12.24 10.49
C PRO A 111 -25.77 -12.84 9.16
N GLU A 112 -27.00 -12.52 8.76
CA GLU A 112 -27.61 -12.93 7.50
C GLU A 112 -26.86 -12.41 6.26
N LEU A 113 -26.05 -11.35 6.43
CA LEU A 113 -25.26 -10.74 5.36
C LEU A 113 -23.78 -11.12 5.41
N GLU A 114 -23.35 -12.05 6.28
CA GLU A 114 -21.93 -12.39 6.43
C GLU A 114 -21.28 -12.85 5.12
N LEU A 115 -22.02 -13.66 4.36
CA LEU A 115 -21.54 -14.30 3.13
C LEU A 115 -22.12 -13.67 1.87
N ASP A 116 -22.95 -12.63 2.00
CA ASP A 116 -23.53 -11.93 0.85
C ASP A 116 -22.44 -11.13 0.11
N PRO A 117 -22.13 -11.46 -1.17
CA PRO A 117 -21.10 -10.76 -1.93
C PRO A 117 -21.38 -9.26 -2.12
N ASN A 118 -22.63 -8.81 -2.02
CA ASN A 118 -23.00 -7.38 -2.13
C ASN A 118 -22.63 -6.59 -0.87
N ASN A 119 -22.52 -7.29 0.26
CA ASN A 119 -22.11 -6.73 1.54
C ASN A 119 -20.59 -6.71 1.73
N LEU A 120 -19.80 -7.07 0.70
CA LEU A 120 -18.34 -7.17 0.80
C LEU A 120 -17.64 -6.09 -0.02
N ILE A 121 -16.48 -5.68 0.48
CA ILE A 121 -15.59 -4.72 -0.19
C ILE A 121 -14.14 -4.91 0.24
N THR A 122 -13.20 -4.79 -0.70
CA THR A 122 -11.78 -5.01 -0.47
C THR A 122 -11.09 -3.71 -0.11
N LEU A 123 -10.49 -3.66 1.07
CA LEU A 123 -9.76 -2.50 1.60
C LEU A 123 -8.36 -2.90 2.06
N CYS A 124 -7.46 -1.93 2.12
CA CYS A 124 -6.10 -2.17 2.62
C CYS A 124 -5.90 -1.66 4.05
N GLU A 125 -4.94 -2.32 4.71
CA GLU A 125 -4.43 -1.99 6.03
C GLU A 125 -2.89 -1.97 5.96
N ALA A 126 -2.36 -1.16 5.04
CA ALA A 126 -0.93 -0.96 4.88
C ALA A 126 -0.51 0.33 5.59
N ARG A 127 0.73 0.42 6.06
CA ARG A 127 1.24 1.65 6.70
C ARG A 127 1.02 2.87 5.80
N GLY A 128 0.41 3.92 6.35
CA GLY A 128 0.01 5.14 5.64
C GLY A 128 -1.26 5.02 4.77
N ARG A 129 -1.86 3.82 4.69
CA ARG A 129 -3.06 3.48 3.92
C ARG A 129 -3.94 2.51 4.72
N GLU A 130 -4.58 3.07 5.74
CA GLU A 130 -5.44 2.36 6.70
C GLU A 130 -6.90 2.46 6.28
N HIS A 131 -7.19 2.30 4.98
CA HIS A 131 -8.53 2.48 4.42
C HIS A 131 -9.57 1.54 5.04
N HIS A 132 -9.18 0.35 5.48
CA HIS A 132 -10.08 -0.56 6.20
C HIS A 132 -10.60 0.07 7.49
N LEU A 133 -9.69 0.55 8.35
CA LEU A 133 -10.06 1.18 9.62
C LEU A 133 -10.75 2.53 9.40
N LEU A 134 -10.20 3.39 8.54
CA LEU A 134 -10.67 4.76 8.40
C LEU A 134 -11.97 4.88 7.59
N LEU A 135 -12.10 4.15 6.49
CA LEU A 135 -13.27 4.24 5.62
C LEU A 135 -14.32 3.19 5.95
N GLY A 136 -13.91 1.98 6.33
CA GLY A 136 -14.85 0.91 6.70
C GLY A 136 -15.39 1.01 8.11
N HIS A 137 -14.53 1.39 9.06
CA HIS A 137 -14.84 1.38 10.49
C HIS A 137 -14.87 2.78 11.12
N LEU A 138 -14.73 3.85 10.33
CA LEU A 138 -14.71 5.24 10.83
C LEU A 138 -13.77 5.44 12.04
N GLY A 139 -12.61 4.76 12.02
CA GLY A 139 -11.59 4.88 13.06
C GLY A 139 -11.76 3.97 14.29
N ALA A 140 -12.82 3.17 14.39
CA ALA A 140 -13.03 2.25 15.52
C ALA A 140 -13.58 0.89 15.06
N TRP A 141 -12.88 -0.20 15.39
CA TRP A 141 -13.17 -1.56 14.85
C TRP A 141 -14.55 -2.13 15.22
N ASP A 142 -15.19 -1.60 16.25
CA ASP A 142 -16.55 -1.93 16.68
C ASP A 142 -17.64 -1.12 15.94
N SER A 143 -17.26 -0.10 15.17
CA SER A 143 -18.17 0.71 14.34
C SER A 143 -18.13 0.29 12.86
N TYR A 144 -18.98 0.89 12.03
CA TYR A 144 -19.04 0.64 10.59
C TYR A 144 -19.52 1.87 9.80
N ASN A 145 -19.23 1.91 8.50
CA ASN A 145 -19.66 2.97 7.59
C ASN A 145 -20.69 2.46 6.58
N GLU A 146 -21.98 2.71 6.84
CA GLU A 146 -23.05 2.35 5.90
C GLU A 146 -22.90 3.04 4.53
N HIS A 147 -22.24 4.20 4.47
CA HIS A 147 -22.03 4.98 3.26
C HIS A 147 -20.66 4.77 2.60
N ILE A 148 -19.96 3.68 2.94
CA ILE A 148 -18.58 3.44 2.51
C ILE A 148 -18.37 3.55 1.00
N ARG A 149 -19.33 3.10 0.17
CA ARG A 149 -19.21 3.16 -1.29
C ARG A 149 -19.18 4.60 -1.82
N ALA A 150 -19.91 5.52 -1.19
CA ALA A 150 -19.85 6.94 -1.53
C ALA A 150 -18.55 7.56 -1.01
N ASP A 151 -18.14 7.20 0.20
CA ASP A 151 -16.92 7.73 0.80
C ASP A 151 -15.66 7.30 0.07
N ILE A 152 -15.60 6.07 -0.45
CA ILE A 152 -14.50 5.62 -1.30
C ILE A 152 -14.30 6.54 -2.50
N LYS A 153 -15.38 7.03 -3.12
CA LYS A 153 -15.29 7.98 -4.25
C LYS A 153 -14.73 9.31 -3.78
N HIS A 154 -15.19 9.81 -2.63
CA HIS A 154 -14.73 11.08 -2.06
C HIS A 154 -13.27 11.03 -1.58
N PHE A 155 -12.85 9.90 -1.01
CA PHE A 155 -11.51 9.70 -0.45
C PHE A 155 -10.57 8.93 -1.39
N TYR A 156 -10.91 8.83 -2.67
CA TYR A 156 -10.13 8.05 -3.64
C TYR A 156 -8.69 8.54 -3.69
N ARG A 157 -7.74 7.61 -3.49
CA ARG A 157 -6.29 7.81 -3.46
C ARG A 157 -5.78 8.76 -2.35
N LYS A 158 -6.62 9.20 -1.42
CA LYS A 158 -6.15 9.93 -0.22
C LYS A 158 -5.40 8.98 0.71
N THR A 159 -4.33 9.50 1.30
CA THR A 159 -3.55 8.83 2.36
C THR A 159 -4.32 8.82 3.68
N ALA A 160 -3.87 8.01 4.64
CA ALA A 160 -4.45 7.99 5.98
C ALA A 160 -4.38 9.36 6.68
N ALA A 161 -3.29 10.12 6.46
CA ALA A 161 -3.15 11.47 7.02
C ALA A 161 -4.16 12.45 6.39
N GLN A 162 -4.33 12.40 5.06
CA GLN A 162 -5.31 13.25 4.37
C GLN A 162 -6.75 12.94 4.77
N ILE A 163 -7.10 11.66 5.01
CA ILE A 163 -8.44 11.28 5.48
C ILE A 163 -8.67 11.81 6.90
N ARG A 164 -7.69 11.65 7.80
CA ARG A 164 -7.81 12.14 9.20
C ARG A 164 -7.90 13.66 9.31
N ALA A 165 -7.31 14.39 8.37
CA ALA A 165 -7.38 15.85 8.33
C ALA A 165 -8.68 16.38 7.68
N ASP A 166 -9.51 15.50 7.10
CA ASP A 166 -10.70 15.90 6.37
C ASP A 166 -11.88 16.18 7.31
N VAL A 167 -12.45 17.38 7.22
CA VAL A 167 -13.54 17.83 8.09
C VAL A 167 -14.81 16.99 7.96
N ASN A 168 -15.10 16.45 6.78
CA ASN A 168 -16.28 15.61 6.58
C ASN A 168 -16.06 14.22 7.18
N TRP A 169 -14.85 13.68 7.07
CA TRP A 169 -14.49 12.44 7.74
C TRP A 169 -14.57 12.57 9.28
N LEU A 170 -14.06 13.68 9.83
CA LEU A 170 -14.11 13.94 11.27
C LEU A 170 -15.54 13.99 11.80
N LYS A 171 -16.46 14.64 11.08
CA LYS A 171 -17.89 14.65 11.43
C LYS A 171 -18.49 13.24 11.43
N LYS A 172 -18.18 12.43 10.42
CA LYS A 172 -18.63 11.04 10.35
C LYS A 172 -18.08 10.18 11.47
N MET A 173 -16.80 10.33 11.81
CA MET A 173 -16.15 9.64 12.92
C MET A 173 -16.84 9.95 14.27
N GLN A 174 -17.29 11.19 14.48
CA GLN A 174 -18.00 11.59 15.70
C GLN A 174 -19.43 11.03 15.77
N LEU A 175 -20.07 10.83 14.63
CA LEU A 175 -21.44 10.33 14.50
C LEU A 175 -21.50 8.83 14.16
N ARG A 176 -20.40 8.11 14.36
CA ARG A 176 -20.30 6.70 13.97
C ARG A 176 -21.25 5.83 14.81
N PRO A 177 -21.86 4.79 14.21
CA PRO A 177 -22.73 3.85 14.92
C PRO A 177 -21.95 2.93 15.86
#